data_AF-A0A822G4X0-F1
#
_entry.id   AF-A0A822G4X0-F1
#
_cell.length_a   1.000
_cell.length_b   1.000
_cell.length_c   1.000
_cell.angle_alpha   90.00
_cell.angle_beta   90.00
_cell.angle_gamma   90.00
#
_symmetry.space_group_name_H-M   'P 1'
#
loop_
_entity.id
_entity.type
_entity.pdbx_description
1 polymer ?
#
loop_
_entity_poly.entity_id
_entity_poly.type
_entity_poly.pdbx_seq_one_letter_code
_entity_poly.pdbx_strand_id
1 'polypeptide(L)'
;GLLKVENEENTIVDSYSILCTEILGGLMKYFLLCEKAGPTVYQSFTSVYPWPLGLILFLIYRNRTIKNLKVKEIWPLSYEQALIKFETTVRALSNKIQEMNSGYLLGNNFTKADAHLYGHLYTILHTNISEHENLRNVLLRYKPLVDYVNNLERDVHGVNILVS
;
A
#
# COMPACT_ATOMS: atom_id res chain seq x y z
N GLY A 1 -14.87 -31.65 -6.91
CA GLY A 1 -13.58 -31.48 -7.60
C GLY A 1 -13.33 -30.02 -7.87
N LEU A 2 -13.96 -29.47 -8.90
CA LEU A 2 -13.73 -28.10 -9.39
C LEU A 2 -14.11 -26.99 -8.39
N LEU A 3 -15.30 -27.06 -7.79
CA LEU A 3 -15.75 -26.07 -6.78
C LEU A 3 -14.83 -25.99 -5.56
N LYS A 4 -14.10 -27.07 -5.22
CA LYS A 4 -13.17 -27.07 -4.08
C LYS A 4 -11.88 -26.32 -4.43
N VAL A 5 -11.35 -26.55 -5.64
CA VAL A 5 -10.14 -25.86 -6.15
C VAL A 5 -10.40 -24.37 -6.30
N GLU A 6 -11.53 -23.98 -6.87
CA GLU A 6 -11.93 -22.57 -7.02
C GLU A 6 -12.04 -21.86 -5.66
N ASN A 7 -12.60 -22.53 -4.65
CA ASN A 7 -12.66 -21.98 -3.28
C ASN A 7 -11.28 -21.84 -2.63
N GLU A 8 -10.36 -22.76 -2.89
CA GLU A 8 -8.97 -22.69 -2.40
C GLU A 8 -8.21 -21.53 -3.04
N GLU A 9 -8.33 -21.34 -4.36
CA GLU A 9 -7.73 -20.20 -5.07
C GLU A 9 -8.26 -18.85 -4.54
N ASN A 10 -9.58 -18.72 -4.38
CA ASN A 10 -10.19 -17.52 -3.81
C ASN A 10 -9.68 -17.22 -2.39
N THR A 11 -9.47 -18.25 -1.57
CA THR A 11 -8.94 -18.10 -0.20
C THR A 11 -7.51 -17.56 -0.21
N ILE A 12 -6.67 -17.99 -1.15
CA ILE A 12 -5.30 -17.49 -1.32
C ILE A 12 -5.32 -16.02 -1.74
N VAL A 13 -6.15 -15.68 -2.74
CA VAL A 13 -6.31 -14.28 -3.20
C VAL A 13 -6.74 -13.38 -2.06
N ASP A 14 -7.74 -13.78 -1.27
CA ASP A 14 -8.19 -13.00 -0.11
C ASP A 14 -7.11 -12.85 0.95
N SER A 15 -6.32 -13.89 1.21
CA SER A 15 -5.22 -13.85 2.17
C SER A 15 -4.16 -12.82 1.78
N TYR A 16 -3.75 -12.79 0.51
CA TYR A 16 -2.79 -11.80 0.00
C TYR A 16 -3.38 -10.39 -0.06
N SER A 17 -4.64 -10.27 -0.44
CA SER A 17 -5.38 -9.01 -0.39
C SER A 17 -5.38 -8.43 1.02
N ILE A 18 -5.69 -9.24 2.03
CA ILE A 18 -5.68 -8.85 3.46
C ILE A 18 -4.26 -8.46 3.88
N LEU A 19 -3.24 -9.24 3.50
CA LEU A 19 -1.85 -8.90 3.81
C LEU A 19 -1.47 -7.51 3.27
N CYS A 20 -1.82 -7.23 2.01
CA CYS A 20 -1.54 -5.94 1.37
C CYS A 20 -2.27 -4.79 2.10
N THR A 21 -3.56 -4.95 2.42
CA THR A 21 -4.32 -3.88 3.07
C THR A 21 -3.93 -3.68 4.53
N GLU A 22 -3.66 -4.77 5.25
CA GLU A 22 -3.47 -4.74 6.69
C GLU A 22 -2.03 -4.36 7.06
N ILE A 23 -1.03 -4.92 6.37
CA ILE A 23 0.38 -4.66 6.65
C ILE A 23 0.86 -3.45 5.85
N LEU A 24 0.84 -3.50 4.52
CA LEU A 24 1.39 -2.43 3.69
C LEU A 24 0.56 -1.15 3.83
N GLY A 25 -0.76 -1.25 3.71
CA GLY A 25 -1.68 -0.15 3.95
C GLY A 25 -1.66 0.36 5.40
N GLY A 26 -1.39 -0.52 6.37
CA GLY A 26 -1.18 -0.14 7.78
C GLY A 26 0.09 0.69 7.98
N LEU A 27 1.20 0.25 7.42
CA LEU A 27 2.49 0.95 7.49
C LEU A 27 2.43 2.30 6.80
N MET A 28 1.83 2.41 5.60
CA MET A 28 1.61 3.71 4.95
C MET A 28 0.87 4.69 5.86
N LYS A 29 -0.22 4.26 6.49
CA LYS A 29 -0.97 5.09 7.43
C LYS A 29 -0.18 5.45 8.68
N TYR A 30 0.70 4.57 9.15
CA TYR A 30 1.62 4.86 10.24
C TYR A 30 2.51 6.06 9.88
N PHE A 31 3.21 6.01 8.73
CA PHE A 31 4.08 7.10 8.29
C PHE A 31 3.28 8.39 8.03
N LEU A 32 2.12 8.27 7.40
CA LEU A 32 1.28 9.42 7.05
C LEU A 32 0.68 10.16 8.26
N LEU A 33 0.27 9.44 9.31
CA LEU A 33 -0.55 10.01 10.39
C LEU A 33 0.12 9.97 11.77
N CYS A 34 1.01 9.02 12.02
CA CYS A 34 1.51 8.72 13.36
C CYS A 34 2.86 9.37 13.64
N GLU A 35 3.78 9.38 12.67
CA GLU A 35 5.11 9.94 12.88
C GLU A 35 5.07 11.47 13.05
N LYS A 36 4.44 12.20 12.14
CA LYS A 36 3.96 13.58 12.32
C LYS A 36 3.24 13.97 11.03
N ALA A 37 1.92 13.96 11.03
CA ALA A 37 1.17 14.37 9.83
C ALA A 37 1.54 15.80 9.46
N GLY A 38 2.12 15.97 8.27
CA GLY A 38 2.54 17.25 7.73
C GLY A 38 1.37 18.07 7.19
N PRO A 39 1.64 19.32 6.79
CA PRO A 39 0.62 20.22 6.26
C PRO A 39 -0.13 19.65 5.06
N THR A 40 0.57 18.96 4.15
CA THR A 40 -0.02 18.36 2.94
C THR A 40 -1.06 17.30 3.29
N VAL A 41 -0.75 16.43 4.26
CA VAL A 41 -1.67 15.37 4.72
C VAL A 41 -2.91 16.00 5.36
N TYR A 42 -2.69 16.97 6.24
CA TYR A 42 -3.77 17.66 6.93
C TYR A 42 -4.68 18.42 5.95
N GLN A 43 -4.10 19.19 5.02
CA GLN A 43 -4.84 19.95 4.03
C GLN A 43 -5.62 19.04 3.08
N SER A 44 -5.01 17.94 2.62
CA SER A 44 -5.69 16.97 1.76
C SER A 44 -6.90 16.34 2.44
N PHE A 45 -6.82 16.09 3.75
CA PHE A 45 -7.93 15.52 4.51
C PHE A 45 -9.04 16.53 4.82
N THR A 46 -8.67 17.78 5.13
CA THR A 46 -9.59 18.78 5.69
C THR A 46 -10.24 19.68 4.65
N SER A 47 -9.64 19.85 3.47
CA SER A 47 -10.08 20.79 2.43
C SER A 47 -11.50 20.54 1.90
N VAL A 48 -12.01 19.32 2.02
CA VAL A 48 -13.35 18.93 1.55
C VAL A 48 -14.46 19.18 2.57
N TYR A 49 -14.12 19.67 3.77
CA TYR A 49 -15.06 19.91 4.86
C TYR A 49 -15.00 21.36 5.38
N PRO A 50 -16.12 21.95 5.81
CA PRO A 50 -16.12 23.27 6.44
C PRO A 50 -15.39 23.25 7.78
N TRP A 51 -14.84 24.39 8.19
CA TRP A 51 -14.31 24.55 9.55
C TRP A 51 -15.46 24.63 10.56
N PRO A 52 -15.38 23.95 11.73
CA PRO A 52 -14.26 23.15 12.25
C PRO A 52 -14.35 21.64 11.97
N LEU A 53 -15.33 21.19 11.16
CA LEU A 53 -15.63 19.76 10.96
C LEU A 53 -14.43 18.97 10.43
N GLY A 54 -13.67 19.52 9.47
CA GLY A 54 -12.49 18.85 8.91
C GLY A 54 -11.45 18.48 9.97
N LEU A 55 -11.18 19.39 10.91
CA LEU A 55 -10.25 19.15 12.03
C LEU A 55 -10.76 18.03 12.94
N ILE A 56 -12.04 18.06 13.30
CA ILE A 56 -12.66 17.05 14.16
C ILE A 56 -12.57 15.66 13.49
N LEU A 57 -12.94 15.57 12.21
CA LEU A 57 -12.89 14.32 11.45
C LEU A 57 -11.46 13.79 11.31
N PHE A 58 -10.48 14.65 11.09
CA PHE A 58 -9.07 14.26 11.03
C PHE A 58 -8.60 13.63 12.34
N LEU A 59 -8.90 14.26 13.48
CA LEU A 59 -8.53 13.73 14.80
C LEU A 59 -9.23 12.39 15.10
N ILE A 60 -10.52 12.26 14.77
CA ILE A 60 -11.26 11.01 14.90
C ILE A 60 -10.64 9.91 14.04
N TYR A 61 -10.33 10.21 12.78
CA TYR A 61 -9.73 9.27 11.85
C TYR A 61 -8.34 8.83 12.32
N ARG A 62 -7.48 9.76 12.72
CA ARG A 62 -6.16 9.47 13.28
C ARG A 62 -6.25 8.56 14.50
N ASN A 63 -7.13 8.86 15.45
CA ASN A 63 -7.30 8.06 16.66
C ASN A 63 -7.82 6.64 16.37
N ARG A 64 -8.75 6.50 15.42
CA ARG A 64 -9.22 5.18 14.96
C ARG A 64 -8.11 4.38 14.29
N THR A 65 -7.31 5.03 13.45
CA THR A 65 -6.16 4.41 12.80
C THR A 65 -5.14 3.93 13.82
N ILE A 66 -4.77 4.74 14.81
CA ILE A 66 -3.84 4.32 15.88
C ILE A 66 -4.38 3.10 16.63
N LYS A 67 -5.68 3.05 16.95
CA LYS A 67 -6.30 1.87 17.58
C LYS A 67 -6.19 0.62 16.70
N ASN A 68 -6.43 0.74 15.39
CA ASN A 68 -6.29 -0.37 14.45
C ASN A 68 -4.82 -0.83 14.31
N LEU A 69 -3.87 0.10 14.26
CA LEU A 69 -2.44 -0.20 14.17
C LEU A 69 -1.90 -0.89 15.43
N LYS A 70 -2.50 -0.64 16.60
CA LYS A 70 -2.19 -1.39 17.84
C LYS A 70 -2.55 -2.86 17.72
N VAL A 71 -3.73 -3.18 17.18
CA VAL A 71 -4.17 -4.57 16.96
C VAL A 71 -3.24 -5.32 16.00
N LYS A 72 -2.64 -4.60 15.05
CA LYS A 72 -1.73 -5.13 14.02
C LYS A 72 -0.26 -5.16 14.45
N GLU A 73 0.05 -4.74 15.67
CA GLU A 73 1.43 -4.62 16.16
C GLU A 73 2.32 -3.77 15.23
N ILE A 74 1.74 -2.74 14.63
CA ILE A 74 2.46 -1.69 13.89
C ILE A 74 2.69 -0.49 14.80
N TRP A 75 1.76 -0.19 15.69
CA TRP A 75 1.96 0.75 16.78
C TRP A 75 2.22 -0.03 18.08
N PRO A 76 3.24 0.31 18.89
CA PRO A 76 4.03 1.54 18.89
C PRO A 76 5.45 1.37 18.33
N LEU A 77 5.62 0.75 17.15
CA LEU A 77 6.95 0.62 16.55
C LEU A 77 7.61 2.00 16.42
N SER A 78 8.95 2.04 16.59
CA SER A 78 9.73 3.22 16.22
C SER A 78 9.68 3.42 14.70
N TYR A 79 10.08 4.61 14.26
CA TYR A 79 10.17 4.92 12.84
C TYR A 79 11.04 3.91 12.09
N GLU A 80 12.22 3.61 12.62
CA GLU A 80 13.18 2.67 12.05
C GLU A 80 12.63 1.24 12.02
N GLN A 81 11.96 0.81 13.10
CA GLN A 81 11.32 -0.49 13.16
C GLN A 81 10.20 -0.63 12.13
N ALA A 82 9.37 0.40 11.98
CA ALA A 82 8.32 0.43 10.96
C ALA A 82 8.92 0.40 9.55
N LEU A 83 10.04 1.09 9.32
CA LEU A 83 10.73 1.12 8.02
C LEU A 83 11.35 -0.25 7.68
N ILE A 84 11.97 -0.91 8.67
CA ILE A 84 12.49 -2.29 8.52
C ILE A 84 11.35 -3.27 8.22
N LYS A 85 10.21 -3.13 8.91
CA LYS A 85 9.03 -3.96 8.67
C LYS A 85 8.50 -3.74 7.25
N PHE A 86 8.41 -2.49 6.81
CA PHE A 86 8.05 -2.13 5.44
C PHE A 86 9.01 -2.75 4.41
N GLU A 87 10.32 -2.57 4.58
CA GLU A 87 11.32 -3.12 3.67
C GLU A 87 11.24 -4.66 3.61
N THR A 88 11.01 -5.32 4.75
CA THR A 88 10.86 -6.77 4.81
C THR A 88 9.62 -7.24 4.06
N THR A 89 8.48 -6.56 4.21
CA THR A 89 7.25 -6.85 3.49
C THR A 89 7.42 -6.65 1.97
N VAL A 90 8.01 -5.53 1.58
CA VAL A 90 8.29 -5.19 0.17
C VAL A 90 9.24 -6.21 -0.44
N ARG A 91 10.30 -6.61 0.25
CA ARG A 91 11.24 -7.64 -0.22
C ARG A 91 10.53 -8.97 -0.45
N ALA A 92 9.68 -9.40 0.48
CA ALA A 92 8.92 -10.64 0.34
C ALA A 92 7.97 -10.59 -0.87
N LEU A 93 7.26 -9.47 -1.07
CA LEU A 93 6.38 -9.26 -2.22
C LEU A 93 7.17 -9.23 -3.54
N SER A 94 8.34 -8.57 -3.56
CA SER A 94 9.23 -8.53 -4.72
C SER A 94 9.70 -9.92 -5.12
N ASN A 95 10.05 -10.76 -4.15
CA ASN A 95 10.44 -12.15 -4.40
C ASN A 95 9.26 -12.95 -4.94
N LYS A 96 8.05 -12.75 -4.38
CA LYS A 96 6.85 -13.46 -4.83
C LYS A 96 6.49 -13.15 -6.28
N ILE A 97 6.54 -11.88 -6.67
CA ILE A 97 6.25 -11.45 -8.04
C ILE A 97 7.29 -12.01 -9.03
N GLN A 98 8.57 -12.02 -8.65
CA GLN A 98 9.62 -12.64 -9.47
C GLN A 98 9.42 -14.14 -9.64
N GLU A 99 9.07 -14.85 -8.55
CA GLU A 99 8.82 -16.29 -8.58
C GLU A 99 7.69 -16.64 -9.54
N MET A 100 6.63 -15.83 -9.58
CA MET A 100 5.49 -16.10 -10.46
C MET A 100 5.79 -15.90 -11.95
N ASN A 101 6.66 -14.95 -12.30
CA ASN A 101 7.07 -14.65 -13.68
C ASN A 101 5.90 -14.46 -14.68
N SER A 102 4.72 -14.09 -14.18
CA SER A 102 3.46 -14.02 -14.94
C SER A 102 2.95 -12.60 -15.15
N GLY A 103 3.61 -11.61 -14.54
CA GLY A 103 3.18 -10.21 -14.51
C GLY A 103 2.20 -9.85 -13.39
N TYR A 104 1.58 -10.84 -12.74
CA TYR A 104 0.68 -10.65 -11.59
C TYR A 104 1.16 -11.40 -10.34
N LEU A 105 0.63 -11.05 -9.18
CA LEU A 105 1.07 -11.56 -7.87
C LEU A 105 0.82 -13.06 -7.68
N LEU A 106 -0.27 -13.58 -8.24
CA LEU A 106 -0.74 -14.95 -8.00
C LEU A 106 -0.91 -15.80 -9.27
N GLY A 107 -0.34 -15.39 -10.39
CA GLY A 107 -0.38 -16.15 -11.64
C GLY A 107 -0.71 -15.29 -12.85
N ASN A 108 -1.40 -15.85 -13.84
CA ASN A 108 -1.59 -15.19 -15.13
C ASN A 108 -2.78 -14.22 -15.19
N ASN A 109 -3.60 -14.16 -14.14
CA ASN A 109 -4.79 -13.33 -14.09
C ASN A 109 -4.62 -12.21 -13.06
N PHE A 110 -5.11 -11.02 -13.40
CA PHE A 110 -5.24 -9.92 -12.45
C PHE A 110 -6.27 -10.28 -11.38
N THR A 111 -5.90 -10.12 -10.11
CA THR A 111 -6.76 -10.47 -8.97
C THR A 111 -7.06 -9.28 -8.07
N LYS A 112 -7.97 -9.47 -7.11
CA LYS A 112 -8.22 -8.50 -6.03
C LYS A 112 -6.95 -8.17 -5.22
N ALA A 113 -6.06 -9.14 -5.04
CA ALA A 113 -4.80 -8.91 -4.35
C ALA A 113 -3.89 -7.97 -5.14
N ASP A 114 -3.86 -8.12 -6.47
CA ASP A 114 -3.13 -7.21 -7.36
C ASP A 114 -3.66 -5.78 -7.27
N ALA A 115 -4.98 -5.60 -7.28
CA ALA A 115 -5.59 -4.27 -7.15
C ALA A 115 -5.18 -3.56 -5.86
N HIS A 116 -5.20 -4.26 -4.72
CA HIS A 116 -4.78 -3.68 -3.44
C HIS A 116 -3.28 -3.40 -3.38
N LEU A 117 -2.45 -4.33 -3.86
CA LEU A 117 -1.00 -4.15 -3.90
C LEU A 117 -0.63 -2.96 -4.80
N TYR A 118 -1.17 -2.93 -6.01
CA TYR A 118 -0.97 -1.84 -6.98
C TYR A 118 -1.35 -0.49 -6.38
N GLY A 119 -2.55 -0.34 -5.81
CA GLY A 119 -2.99 0.93 -5.25
C GLY A 119 -2.05 1.48 -4.19
N HIS A 120 -1.53 0.62 -3.31
CA HIS A 120 -0.55 1.01 -2.29
C HIS A 120 0.80 1.41 -2.90
N LEU A 121 1.37 0.56 -3.77
CA LEU A 121 2.68 0.83 -4.38
C LEU A 121 2.63 2.06 -5.28
N TYR A 122 1.60 2.17 -6.13
CA TYR A 122 1.38 3.31 -7.01
C TYR A 122 1.32 4.61 -6.22
N THR A 123 0.56 4.64 -5.12
CA THR A 123 0.46 5.81 -4.26
C THR A 123 1.83 6.22 -3.71
N ILE A 124 2.61 5.29 -3.18
CA ILE A 124 3.95 5.61 -2.62
C ILE A 124 4.90 6.13 -3.72
N LEU A 125 4.87 5.52 -4.90
CA LEU A 125 5.76 5.86 -6.01
C LEU A 125 5.42 7.19 -6.68
N HIS A 126 4.13 7.54 -6.80
CA HIS A 126 3.69 8.68 -7.62
C HIS A 126 3.21 9.90 -6.82
N THR A 127 2.86 9.75 -5.54
CA THR A 127 2.41 10.90 -4.72
C THR A 127 3.55 11.62 -4.04
N ASN A 128 3.66 12.93 -4.23
CA ASN A 128 4.71 13.77 -3.62
C ASN A 128 4.33 14.13 -2.17
N ILE A 129 4.39 13.13 -1.30
CA ILE A 129 4.15 13.24 0.15
C ILE A 129 5.49 13.00 0.86
N SER A 130 5.97 13.99 1.61
CA SER A 130 7.27 13.96 2.31
C SER A 130 7.43 12.74 3.23
N GLU A 131 6.35 12.38 3.91
CA GLU A 131 6.28 11.26 4.87
C GLU A 131 6.47 9.90 4.17
N HIS A 132 6.25 9.83 2.86
CA HIS A 132 6.46 8.63 2.05
C HIS A 132 7.82 8.62 1.36
N GLU A 133 8.66 9.65 1.47
CA GLU A 133 9.93 9.75 0.74
C GLU A 133 10.85 8.54 1.02
N ASN A 134 11.01 8.17 2.29
CA ASN A 134 11.81 7.00 2.67
C ASN A 134 11.17 5.68 2.19
N LEU A 135 9.84 5.59 2.16
CA LEU A 135 9.15 4.41 1.60
C LEU A 135 9.38 4.30 0.10
N ARG A 136 9.31 5.42 -0.62
CA ARG A 136 9.60 5.50 -2.05
C ARG A 136 11.05 5.09 -2.32
N ASN A 137 12.00 5.63 -1.56
CA ASN A 137 13.42 5.26 -1.69
C ASN A 137 13.65 3.76 -1.46
N VAL A 138 12.94 3.16 -0.49
CA VAL A 138 12.97 1.72 -0.29
C VAL A 138 12.42 0.97 -1.52
N LEU A 139 11.24 1.35 -2.02
CA LEU A 139 10.59 0.71 -3.18
C LEU A 139 11.44 0.79 -4.45
N LEU A 140 12.08 1.92 -4.72
CA LEU A 140 12.90 2.14 -5.92
C LEU A 140 14.10 1.18 -6.00
N ARG A 141 14.53 0.58 -4.88
CA ARG A 141 15.57 -0.45 -4.86
C ARG A 141 15.08 -1.81 -5.34
N TYR A 142 13.77 -2.04 -5.39
CA TYR A 142 13.14 -3.29 -5.82
C TYR A 142 12.57 -3.16 -7.23
N LYS A 143 13.44 -3.22 -8.24
CA LYS A 143 13.08 -3.15 -9.66
C LYS A 143 11.86 -4.03 -10.04
N PRO A 144 11.72 -5.28 -9.58
CA PRO A 144 10.56 -6.11 -9.91
C PRO A 144 9.22 -5.51 -9.48
N LEU A 145 9.17 -4.81 -8.35
CA LEU A 145 7.97 -4.13 -7.89
C LEU A 145 7.68 -2.86 -8.69
N VAL A 146 8.72 -2.13 -9.05
CA VAL A 146 8.59 -0.95 -9.92
C VAL A 146 8.07 -1.36 -11.29
N ASP A 147 8.65 -2.40 -11.88
CA ASP A 147 8.22 -2.95 -13.17
C ASP A 147 6.78 -3.49 -13.08
N TYR A 148 6.43 -4.16 -11.98
CA TYR A 148 5.06 -4.61 -11.69
C TYR A 148 4.05 -3.45 -11.70
N VAL A 149 4.35 -2.35 -11.00
CA VAL A 149 3.47 -1.16 -10.98
C VAL A 149 3.36 -0.54 -12.37
N ASN A 150 4.48 -0.40 -13.10
CA ASN A 150 4.50 0.20 -14.43
C ASN A 150 3.76 -0.64 -15.48
N ASN A 151 3.77 -1.97 -15.33
CA ASN A 151 3.00 -2.87 -16.19
C ASN A 151 1.50 -2.74 -15.88
N LEU A 152 1.13 -2.79 -14.61
CA LEU A 152 -0.28 -2.65 -14.22
C LEU A 152 -0.84 -1.26 -14.49
N GLU A 153 -0.05 -0.20 -14.42
CA GLU A 153 -0.49 1.14 -14.81
C GLU A 153 -0.93 1.18 -16.27
N ARG A 154 -0.17 0.52 -17.16
CA ARG A 154 -0.55 0.40 -18.58
C ARG A 154 -1.86 -0.36 -18.75
N ASP A 155 -2.06 -1.42 -17.98
CA ASP A 155 -3.27 -2.25 -18.08
C ASP A 155 -4.51 -1.56 -17.47
N VAL A 156 -4.34 -0.86 -16.35
CA VAL A 156 -5.42 -0.20 -15.60
C VAL A 156 -5.82 1.13 -16.23
N HIS A 157 -4.86 1.94 -16.68
CA HIS A 157 -5.11 3.28 -17.22
C HIS A 157 -5.17 3.34 -18.75
N GLY A 158 -4.88 2.23 -19.44
CA GLY A 158 -5.11 2.07 -20.89
C GLY A 158 -4.32 3.00 -21.81
N VAL A 159 -3.32 3.73 -21.30
CA VAL A 159 -2.59 4.75 -22.06
C VAL A 159 -1.11 4.72 -21.71
N ASN A 160 -0.27 4.59 -22.75
CA ASN A 160 1.12 5.03 -22.74
C ASN A 160 1.16 6.51 -22.32
N ILE A 161 1.36 6.80 -21.03
CA ILE A 161 1.85 8.12 -20.66
C ILE A 161 3.31 8.11 -21.06
N LEU A 162 3.52 8.54 -22.29
CA LEU A 162 4.82 8.84 -22.84
C LEU A 162 5.60 9.66 -21.81
N VAL A 163 6.78 9.15 -21.51
CA VAL A 163 7.95 9.96 -21.19
C VAL A 163 7.92 11.19 -22.10
N SER A 164 7.73 12.36 -21.50
CA SER A 164 8.11 13.65 -22.06
C SER A 164 8.92 14.40 -21.01
#